data_AF-A0A814T6P5-F1
#
_entry.id   AF-A0A814T6P5-F1
#
_cell.length_a   1.000
_cell.length_b   1.000
_cell.length_c   1.000
_cell.angle_alpha   90.00
_cell.angle_beta   90.00
_cell.angle_gamma   90.00
#
_symmetry.space_group_name_H-M   'P 1'
#
loop_
_entity.id
_entity.type
_entity.pdbx_description
1 polymer ?
#
loop_
_entity_poly.entity_id
_entity_poly.type
_entity_poly.pdbx_seq_one_letter_code
_entity_poly.pdbx_strand_id
1 'polypeptide(L)'
;MAAKFKEGDAVWLKNEQVKKGQCKKFIYYWKGPYIIVKNIRDVNYIIRPMNKKNRRLITVNRSRLKKHIHIPENKEDMNESQVEQA
;
A
#
# COMPACT_ATOMS: atom_id res chain seq x y z
N MET A 1 16.25 6.16 15.00
CA MET A 1 15.50 4.89 14.80
C MET A 1 14.57 5.07 13.62
N ALA A 2 14.55 4.12 12.68
CA ALA A 2 13.64 4.16 11.55
C ALA A 2 12.17 4.15 12.02
N ALA A 3 11.34 5.07 11.54
CA ALA A 3 9.91 5.04 11.82
C ALA A 3 9.30 3.71 11.35
N LYS A 4 8.65 3.00 12.28
CA LYS A 4 7.88 1.78 11.98
C LYS A 4 6.54 2.19 11.39
N PHE A 5 6.04 1.36 10.48
CA PHE A 5 4.70 1.56 9.92
C PHE A 5 3.68 0.73 10.69
N LYS A 6 2.46 1.27 10.82
CA LYS A 6 1.33 0.58 11.44
C LYS A 6 0.44 -0.06 10.38
N GLU A 7 -0.35 -1.05 10.80
CA GLU A 7 -1.40 -1.60 9.96
C GLU A 7 -2.44 -0.52 9.67
N GLY A 8 -2.89 -0.44 8.41
CA GLY A 8 -3.77 0.63 7.93
C GLY A 8 -3.05 1.87 7.38
N ASP A 9 -1.74 2.03 7.60
CA ASP A 9 -1.00 3.16 7.02
C ASP A 9 -0.95 3.10 5.49
N ALA A 10 -1.13 4.26 4.86
CA ALA A 10 -0.92 4.43 3.43
C ALA A 10 0.57 4.62 3.12
N VAL A 11 1.08 3.86 2.16
CA VAL A 11 2.50 3.87 1.76
C VAL A 11 2.67 3.81 0.25
N TRP A 12 3.73 4.44 -0.24
CA TRP A 12 4.20 4.29 -1.61
C TRP A 12 5.20 3.15 -1.72
N LEU A 13 5.14 2.40 -2.82
CA LEU A 13 6.06 1.31 -3.12
C LEU A 13 7.09 1.73 -4.17
N LYS A 14 8.38 1.54 -3.89
CA LYS A 14 9.45 1.77 -4.87
C LYS A 14 9.41 0.74 -6.00
N ASN A 15 9.43 1.25 -7.24
CA ASN A 15 9.51 0.45 -8.45
C ASN A 15 10.97 0.15 -8.81
N GLU A 16 11.40 -1.11 -8.61
CA GLU A 16 12.75 -1.56 -8.98
C GLU A 16 12.81 -2.10 -10.40
N GLN A 17 11.67 -2.55 -10.93
CA GLN A 17 11.60 -3.17 -12.25
C GLN A 17 11.24 -2.14 -13.32
N VAL A 18 12.15 -2.03 -14.29
CA VAL A 18 11.96 -1.24 -15.51
C VAL A 18 11.62 -2.21 -16.63
N LYS A 19 10.52 -1.97 -17.35
CA LYS A 19 10.15 -2.81 -18.48
C LYS A 19 11.20 -2.66 -19.58
N LYS A 20 11.54 -3.76 -20.27
CA LYS A 20 12.45 -3.73 -21.43
C LYS A 20 11.89 -2.75 -22.47
N GLY A 21 12.75 -1.87 -23.00
CA GLY A 21 12.35 -0.82 -23.95
C GLY A 21 11.81 0.46 -23.32
N GLN A 22 11.64 0.54 -21.99
CA GLN A 22 11.32 1.80 -21.31
C GLN A 22 12.58 2.52 -20.81
N CYS A 23 12.65 3.82 -21.07
CA CYS A 23 13.70 4.68 -20.55
C CYS A 23 13.51 4.93 -19.05
N LYS A 24 14.57 4.71 -18.26
CA LYS A 24 14.58 4.92 -16.79
C LYS A 24 14.21 6.35 -16.36
N LYS A 25 14.39 7.34 -17.23
CA LYS A 25 14.04 8.74 -16.95
C LYS A 25 12.52 9.01 -17.01
N PHE A 26 11.77 8.21 -17.76
CA PHE A 26 10.33 8.41 -17.98
C PHE A 26 9.46 7.46 -17.14
N ILE A 27 10.01 6.82 -16.10
CA ILE A 27 9.25 5.96 -15.19
C ILE A 27 9.00 6.62 -13.85
N TYR A 28 7.83 6.36 -13.28
CA TYR A 28 7.54 6.71 -11.90
C TYR A 28 8.28 5.76 -10.94
N TYR A 29 9.15 6.32 -10.11
CA TYR A 29 9.91 5.56 -9.11
C TYR A 29 9.05 5.04 -7.97
N TRP A 30 7.95 5.72 -7.66
CA TRP A 30 7.02 5.37 -6.59
C TRP A 30 5.68 5.00 -7.21
N LYS A 31 5.21 3.79 -6.91
CA LYS A 31 3.90 3.28 -7.32
C LYS A 31 2.93 3.47 -6.19
N GLY A 32 1.79 4.08 -6.53
CA GLY A 32 0.50 4.22 -5.83
C GLY A 32 0.45 4.22 -4.29
N PRO A 33 -0.68 4.65 -3.71
CA PRO A 33 -0.95 4.35 -2.31
C PRO A 33 -1.30 2.87 -2.16
N TYR A 34 -0.53 2.18 -1.33
CA TYR A 34 -0.79 0.86 -0.80
C TYR A 34 -1.15 0.98 0.67
N ILE A 35 -1.94 0.03 1.17
CA ILE A 35 -2.30 -0.07 2.58
C ILE A 35 -1.52 -1.22 3.17
N ILE A 36 -0.91 -1.00 4.33
CA ILE A 36 -0.27 -2.07 5.10
C ILE A 36 -1.34 -2.92 5.73
N VAL A 37 -1.30 -4.21 5.42
CA VAL A 37 -2.24 -5.21 5.96
C VAL A 37 -1.67 -5.84 7.22
N LYS A 38 -0.38 -6.22 7.18
CA LYS A 38 0.26 -6.92 8.29
C LYS A 38 1.74 -6.63 8.36
N ASN A 39 2.25 -6.53 9.59
CA ASN A 39 3.67 -6.53 9.89
C ASN A 39 4.13 -7.95 10.27
N ILE A 40 5.19 -8.46 9.62
CA ILE A 40 5.71 -9.80 9.92
C ILE A 40 6.83 -9.73 10.96
N ARG A 41 7.83 -8.85 10.77
CA ARG A 41 9.07 -8.79 11.57
C ARG A 41 9.72 -7.39 11.57
N ASP A 42 8.92 -6.33 11.48
CA ASP A 42 9.32 -4.91 11.33
C ASP A 42 10.07 -4.54 10.04
N VAL A 43 10.70 -5.52 9.40
CA VAL A 43 11.47 -5.39 8.17
C VAL A 43 10.61 -5.70 6.96
N ASN A 44 9.69 -6.66 7.06
CA ASN A 44 8.83 -7.10 5.96
C ASN A 44 7.37 -6.82 6.30
N TYR A 45 6.69 -6.19 5.34
CA TYR A 45 5.29 -5.82 5.43
C TYR A 45 4.52 -6.48 4.30
N ILE A 46 3.28 -6.89 4.59
CA ILE A 46 2.31 -7.30 3.58
C ILE A 46 1.48 -6.07 3.24
N ILE A 47 1.44 -5.74 1.96
CA ILE A 47 0.71 -4.57 1.45
C ILE A 47 -0.35 -4.99 0.44
N ARG A 48 -1.44 -4.22 0.38
CA ARG A 48 -2.48 -4.33 -0.64
C ARG A 48 -2.65 -3.00 -1.38
N PRO A 49 -2.98 -3.00 -2.67
CA PRO A 49 -3.31 -1.77 -3.38
C PRO A 49 -4.60 -1.16 -2.81
N MET A 50 -4.63 0.16 -2.64
CA MET A 50 -5.78 0.84 -2.05
C MET A 50 -7.07 0.68 -2.87
N ASN A 51 -6.98 0.80 -4.19
CA ASN A 51 -8.15 0.89 -5.06
C ASN A 51 -8.78 -0.48 -5.41
N LYS A 52 -8.16 -1.60 -5.04
CA LYS A 52 -8.60 -2.93 -5.50
C LYS A 52 -8.56 -3.94 -4.35
N LYS A 53 -9.70 -4.10 -3.67
CA LYS A 53 -9.88 -5.01 -2.52
C LYS A 53 -9.48 -6.46 -2.85
N ASN A 54 -9.73 -6.94 -4.08
CA ASN A 54 -9.48 -8.34 -4.49
C ASN A 54 -8.12 -8.58 -5.19
N ARG A 55 -7.14 -7.68 -5.02
CA ARG A 55 -5.81 -7.89 -5.62
C ARG A 55 -4.86 -8.65 -4.71
N ARG A 56 -3.86 -9.29 -5.33
CA ARG A 56 -2.80 -10.04 -4.67
C ARG A 56 -2.10 -9.19 -3.62
N LEU A 57 -1.95 -9.77 -2.44
CA LEU A 57 -1.12 -9.28 -1.36
C LEU A 57 0.35 -9.40 -1.78
N ILE A 58 1.14 -8.38 -1.47
CA ILE A 58 2.56 -8.33 -1.83
C ILE A 58 3.37 -8.19 -0.55
N THR A 59 4.34 -9.07 -0.35
CA THR A 59 5.31 -8.95 0.73
C THR A 59 6.47 -8.08 0.26
N VAL A 60 6.78 -7.02 0.99
CA VAL A 60 7.82 -6.05 0.63
C VAL A 60 8.67 -5.65 1.83
N ASN A 61 9.93 -5.34 1.56
CA ASN A 61 10.84 -4.82 2.56
C ASN A 61 10.57 -3.34 2.88
N ARG A 62 10.78 -2.95 4.14
CA ARG A 62 10.70 -1.59 4.67
C ARG A 62 11.48 -0.56 3.86
N SER A 63 12.64 -0.93 3.30
CA SER A 63 13.48 -0.02 2.49
C SER A 63 12.81 0.45 1.20
N ARG A 64 11.79 -0.27 0.74
CA ARG A 64 11.04 0.03 -0.49
C ARG A 64 9.75 0.80 -0.22
N LEU A 65 9.46 1.10 1.04
CA LEU A 65 8.24 1.79 1.45
C LEU A 65 8.54 3.23 1.84
N LYS A 66 7.67 4.15 1.42
CA LYS A 66 7.66 5.55 1.85
C LYS A 66 6.29 5.90 2.42
N LYS A 67 6.25 6.55 3.59
CA LYS A 67 4.99 6.97 4.21
C LYS A 67 4.26 7.93 3.27
N HIS A 68 2.98 7.67 3.03
CA HIS A 68 2.09 8.61 2.35
C HIS A 68 1.36 9.43 3.41
N ILE A 69 1.48 10.76 3.34
CA ILE A 69 0.87 11.67 4.32
C ILE A 69 -0.63 11.86 4.02
N HIS A 70 -1.05 11.65 2.77
CA HIS A 70 -2.43 11.86 2.36
C HIS A 70 -3.24 10.56 2.44
N ILE A 71 -4.30 10.56 3.23
CA ILE A 71 -5.28 9.47 3.32
C ILE A 71 -6.30 9.71 2.20
N PRO A 72 -6.62 8.72 1.34
CA PRO A 72 -7.75 8.89 0.43
C PRO A 72 -9.06 8.85 1.20
N GLU A 73 -9.88 9.88 0.98
CA GLU A 73 -11.32 9.91 1.22
C GLU A 73 -11.95 8.68 0.58
N ASN A 74 -12.28 7.68 1.39
CA ASN A 74 -13.32 6.70 1.13
C ASN A 74 -13.80 6.23 2.50
N LYS A 75 -14.66 7.06 3.10
CA LYS A 75 -15.43 6.78 4.32
C LYS A 75 -16.74 6.02 4.02
N GLU A 76 -16.95 5.49 2.82
CA GLU A 76 -18.31 5.12 2.36
C GLU A 76 -18.64 3.62 2.28
N ASP A 77 -17.74 2.69 2.60
CA ASP A 77 -18.11 1.24 2.59
C ASP A 77 -18.19 0.60 4.00
N MET A 78 -18.41 1.39 5.05
CA MET A 78 -18.67 0.88 6.42
C MET A 78 -20.16 0.90 6.80
N ASN A 79 -21.05 1.15 5.83
CA ASN A 79 -22.50 1.24 6.07
C ASN A 79 -23.26 0.31 5.12
N GLU A 80 -23.20 -1.03 5.30
CA GLU A 80 -24.24 -1.89 4.67
C GLU A 80 -24.41 -3.29 5.29
N SER A 81 -23.59 -3.70 6.26
CA SER A 81 -23.79 -5.00 6.95
C SER A 81 -24.53 -4.91 8.29
N GLN A 82 -25.00 -3.73 8.70
CA GLN A 82 -25.71 -3.52 9.98
C GLN A 82 -27.18 -3.09 9.85
N VAL A 83 -27.76 -2.99 8.64
CA VAL A 83 -29.16 -2.55 8.45
C VAL A 83 -30.13 -3.70 8.14
N GLU A 84 -29.66 -4.94 7.93
CA GLU A 84 -30.54 -6.06 7.53
C GLU A 84 -30.83 -7.10 8.63
N GLN A 85 -30.33 -6.90 9.86
CA GLN A 85 -30.66 -7.75 11.02
C GLN A 85 -30.61 -6.96 12.34
N ALA A 86 -31.60 -6.09 12.60
CA ALA A 86 -32.06 -5.72 13.95
C ALA A 86 -33.35 -4.89 13.87
#